data_AF-A0A2S8I7T8-F1
#
_entry.id   AF-A0A2S8I7T8-F1
#
_cell.length_a   1.000
_cell.length_b   1.000
_cell.length_c   1.000
_cell.angle_alpha   90.00
_cell.angle_beta   90.00
_cell.angle_gamma   90.00
#
_symmetry.space_group_name_H-M   'P 1'
#
loop_
_entity.id
_entity.type
_entity.pdbx_description
1 polymer ?
#
loop_
_entity_poly.entity_id
_entity_poly.type
_entity_poly.pdbx_seq_one_letter_code
_entity_poly.pdbx_strand_id
1 'polypeptide(L)' 'MSLNNTEKKALQNASFEGVEAVDAMTEILRAAHPDAFHTPDSLSARRFFDQPKHELPHSDFVRACVLEQEGQ' A
#
# COMPACT_ATOMS: atom_id res chain seq x y z
N MET A 1 -0.30 -13.61 3.60
CA MET A 1 1.10 -14.03 3.38
C MET A 1 1.96 -12.79 3.11
N SER A 2 3.29 -12.87 3.12
CA SER A 2 4.18 -11.76 2.72
C SER A 2 5.10 -12.22 1.60
N LEU A 3 5.44 -11.31 0.68
CA LEU A 3 6.40 -11.61 -0.38
C LEU A 3 7.76 -12.07 0.20
N ASN A 4 8.35 -13.11 -0.40
CA ASN A 4 9.68 -13.59 -0.07
C ASN A 4 10.78 -12.69 -0.68
N ASN A 5 12.04 -12.97 -0.37
CA ASN A 5 13.16 -12.14 -0.81
C ASN A 5 13.35 -12.12 -2.34
N THR A 6 13.02 -13.21 -3.02
CA THR A 6 13.12 -13.30 -4.48
C THR A 6 12.09 -12.39 -5.14
N GLU A 7 10.84 -12.42 -4.67
CA GLU A 7 9.74 -11.60 -5.19
C GLU A 7 9.97 -10.10 -4.91
N LYS A 8 10.47 -9.78 -3.71
CA LYS A 8 10.90 -8.42 -3.38
C LYS A 8 12.01 -7.93 -4.31
N LYS A 9 12.98 -8.79 -4.62
CA LYS A 9 14.07 -8.45 -5.54
C LYS A 9 13.58 -8.29 -6.98
N ALA A 10 12.58 -9.06 -7.41
CA ALA A 10 11.95 -8.90 -8.72
C ALA A 10 11.26 -7.52 -8.85
N LEU A 11 10.50 -7.10 -7.83
CA LEU A 11 9.92 -5.75 -7.78
C LEU A 11 10.99 -4.65 -7.75
N GLN A 12 12.07 -4.86 -6.98
CA GLN A 12 13.18 -3.93 -6.95
C GLN A 12 13.85 -3.79 -8.33
N ASN A 13 14.04 -4.90 -9.05
CA ASN A 13 14.60 -4.86 -10.40
C ASN A 13 13.68 -4.11 -11.37
N ALA A 14 12.37 -4.42 -11.36
CA ALA A 14 11.38 -3.73 -12.17
C ALA A 14 11.36 -2.22 -11.91
N SER A 15 11.63 -1.77 -10.68
CA SER A 15 11.71 -0.34 -10.35
C SER A 15 12.83 0.41 -11.08
N PHE A 16 13.88 -0.29 -11.53
CA PHE A 16 14.93 0.31 -12.37
C PHE A 16 14.52 0.43 -13.84
N GLU A 17 13.52 -0.33 -14.28
CA GLU A 17 13.05 -0.37 -15.68
C GLU A 17 11.93 0.65 -15.92
N GLY A 18 11.12 0.96 -14.90
CA GLY A 18 10.11 2.00 -14.94
C GLY A 18 8.74 1.54 -14.44
N VAL A 19 7.77 2.46 -14.47
CA VAL A 19 6.43 2.23 -13.89
C VAL A 19 5.69 1.07 -14.56
N GLU A 20 5.77 0.94 -15.89
CA GLU A 20 5.11 -0.15 -16.62
C GLU A 20 5.65 -1.53 -16.22
N ALA A 21 6.96 -1.64 -15.99
CA ALA A 21 7.57 -2.88 -15.51
C ALA A 21 7.13 -3.23 -14.09
N VAL A 22 6.99 -2.22 -13.22
CA VAL A 22 6.50 -2.39 -11.85
C VAL A 22 5.05 -2.86 -11.85
N ASP A 23 4.20 -2.28 -12.71
CA ASP A 23 2.79 -2.67 -12.83
C ASP A 23 2.67 -4.13 -13.32
N ALA A 24 3.39 -4.48 -14.39
CA ALA A 24 3.42 -5.84 -14.91
C ALA A 24 3.90 -6.86 -13.85
N MET A 25 4.97 -6.54 -13.12
CA MET A 25 5.47 -7.42 -12.05
C MET A 25 4.47 -7.54 -10.90
N THR A 26 3.78 -6.45 -10.56
CA THR A 26 2.74 -6.44 -9.53
C THR A 26 1.57 -7.33 -9.92
N GLU A 27 1.14 -7.32 -11.18
CA GLU A 27 0.08 -8.21 -11.68
C GLU A 27 0.49 -9.68 -11.61
N ILE A 28 1.72 -10.01 -12.02
CA ILE A 28 2.27 -11.38 -11.93
C ILE A 28 2.24 -11.86 -10.48
N LEU A 29 2.75 -11.06 -9.55
CA LEU A 29 2.80 -11.42 -8.13
C LEU A 29 1.42 -11.52 -7.51
N ARG A 30 0.48 -10.65 -7.90
CA ARG A 30 -0.91 -10.71 -7.43
C ARG A 30 -1.62 -11.97 -7.91
N ALA A 31 -1.37 -12.41 -9.13
CA ALA A 31 -1.92 -13.65 -9.66
C ALA A 31 -1.36 -14.89 -8.94
N ALA A 32 -0.07 -14.88 -8.59
CA ALA A 32 0.58 -15.99 -7.88
C ALA A 32 0.24 -16.04 -6.37
N HIS A 33 0.15 -14.87 -5.72
CA HIS A 33 0.00 -14.72 -4.28
C HIS A 33 -1.03 -13.64 -3.93
N PRO A 34 -2.33 -13.87 -4.20
CA PRO A 34 -3.36 -12.86 -4.01
C PRO A 34 -3.47 -12.38 -2.56
N ASP A 35 -3.21 -13.27 -1.59
CA ASP A 35 -3.23 -13.02 -0.16
C ASP A 35 -1.97 -12.29 0.38
N ALA A 36 -1.03 -11.95 -0.50
CA ALA A 36 0.06 -11.01 -0.22
C ALA A 36 -0.31 -9.54 -0.53
N PHE A 37 -1.46 -9.29 -1.16
CA PHE A 37 -1.93 -7.96 -1.53
C PHE A 37 -3.21 -7.59 -0.78
N HIS A 38 -3.44 -6.28 -0.63
CA HIS A 38 -4.70 -5.80 -0.06
C HIS A 38 -5.83 -5.94 -1.07
N THR A 39 -7.00 -6.35 -0.58
CA THR A 39 -8.27 -6.20 -1.29
C THR A 39 -8.86 -4.83 -0.97
N PRO A 40 -9.85 -4.34 -1.73
CA PRO A 40 -10.54 -3.09 -1.38
C PRO A 40 -11.08 -3.08 0.06
N ASP A 41 -11.61 -4.23 0.51
CA ASP A 41 -12.10 -4.42 1.88
C ASP A 41 -10.96 -4.33 2.91
N SER A 42 -9.88 -5.10 2.74
CA SER A 42 -8.75 -5.09 3.67
C SER A 42 -7.99 -3.75 3.68
N LEU A 43 -8.03 -3.03 2.55
CA LEU A 43 -7.45 -1.69 2.43
C LEU A 43 -8.28 -0.66 3.20
N SER A 44 -9.60 -0.74 3.15
CA SER A 44 -10.51 0.19 3.86
C SER A 44 -10.41 0.07 5.38
N ALA A 45 -10.12 -1.14 5.89
CA ALA A 45 -9.87 -1.39 7.31
C ALA A 45 -8.47 -0.94 7.77
N ARG A 46 -7.58 -0.57 6.84
CA ARG A 46 -6.20 -0.23 7.16
C ARG A 46 -6.08 1.23 7.56
N ARG A 47 -5.55 1.43 8.76
CA ARG A 47 -5.17 2.74 9.28
C ARG A 47 -3.78 3.12 8.77
N PHE A 48 -3.72 4.11 7.88
CA PHE A 48 -2.45 4.70 7.44
C PHE A 48 -1.96 5.71 8.49
N PHE A 49 -0.68 5.62 8.85
CA PHE A 49 -0.05 6.50 9.84
C PHE A 49 0.22 7.90 9.29
N ASP A 50 0.41 8.00 7.97
CA ASP A 50 0.67 9.24 7.25
C ASP A 50 -0.48 9.55 6.30
N GLN A 51 -0.82 10.84 6.18
CA GLN A 51 -1.80 11.31 5.20
C GLN A 51 -1.17 11.27 3.81
N PRO A 52 -1.75 10.55 2.83
CA PRO A 52 -1.27 10.51 1.47
C PRO A 52 -1.40 11.88 0.82
N LYS A 53 -0.43 12.22 -0.03
CA LYS A 53 -0.37 13.51 -0.74
C LYS A 53 -1.53 13.75 -1.73
N HIS A 54 -2.34 12.74 -2.05
CA HIS A 54 -3.40 12.83 -3.05
C HIS A 54 -4.71 12.18 -2.54
N GLU A 55 -5.84 12.82 -2.85
CA GLU A 55 -7.19 12.54 -2.32
C GLU A 55 -7.93 11.39 -3.05
N LEU A 56 -7.33 10.20 -3.16
CA LEU A 56 -8.02 9.02 -3.72
C LEU A 56 -8.01 7.84 -2.74
N PRO A 57 -9.03 6.98 -2.80
CA PRO A 57 -10.08 6.85 -1.80
C PRO A 57 -9.59 6.12 -0.55
N HIS A 58 -9.48 6.84 0.56
CA HIS A 58 -9.22 6.24 1.86
C HIS A 58 -10.21 6.81 2.87
N SER A 59 -10.88 5.91 3.61
CA SER A 59 -11.98 6.24 4.50
C SER A 59 -11.55 6.82 5.85
N ASP A 60 -10.32 6.61 6.34
CA ASP A 60 -9.88 7.15 7.64
C ASP A 60 -8.33 7.19 7.81
N PHE A 61 -7.81 8.27 8.40
CA PHE A 61 -6.39 8.47 8.76
C PHE A 61 -6.21 8.69 10.26
N VAL A 62 -5.20 8.07 10.88
CA VAL A 62 -5.03 8.06 12.35
C VAL A 62 -4.58 9.40 12.93
N ARG A 63 -3.96 10.28 12.14
CA ARG A 63 -3.33 11.50 12.67
C ARG A 63 -4.17 12.77 12.60
N ALA A 64 -5.48 12.66 12.36
CA ALA A 64 -6.42 13.77 12.51
C ALA A 64 -7.11 13.83 13.90
N CYS A 65 -6.75 12.94 14.86
CA CYS A 65 -7.32 12.98 16.22
C CYS A 65 -6.34 13.49 17.30
N VAL A 66 -5.21 14.13 16.94
CA VAL A 66 -4.31 14.76 17.93
C VAL A 66 -4.15 16.25 17.64
N LEU A 67 -5.26 16.94 17.43
CA LEU A 67 -5.37 18.39 17.44
C LEU A 67 -6.79 18.74 17.90
N GLU A 68 -7.13 18.39 19.15
CA GLU A 68 -8.19 19.04 19.95
C GLU A 68 -8.28 18.40 21.35
N GLN A 69 -7.21 18.53 22.14
CA GLN A 69 -7.30 18.53 23.62
C GLN A 69 -6.27 19.53 24.15
N GLU A 70 -6.32 20.78 23.67
CA GLU A 70 -5.82 21.93 24.43
C GLU A 70 -7.00 22.88 24.65
N GLY A 71 -7.48 22.94 25.89
CA GLY A 71 -8.33 24.01 26.40
C GLY A 71 -9.84 23.72 26.46
N GLN A 72 -10.31 23.15 27.58
CA GLN A 72 -11.24 23.84 28.48
C GLN A 72 -11.26 23.21 29.87
#